data_AF-A0A919FQ48-F1
#
_entry.id   AF-A0A919FQ48-F1
#
_cell.length_a   1.000
_cell.length_b   1.000
_cell.length_c   1.000
_cell.angle_alpha   90.00
_cell.angle_beta   90.00
_cell.angle_gamma   90.00
#
_symmetry.space_group_name_H-M   'P 1'
#
loop_
_entity.id
_entity.type
_entity.pdbx_description
1 polymer ?
#
loop_
_entity_poly.entity_id
_entity_poly.type
_entity_poly.pdbx_seq_one_letter_code
_entity_poly.pdbx_strand_id
1 'polypeptide(L)'
;MREILGRRRRLLPRWTFGRKNGKGNGDESPVSGARTGKEGSGDGIRSGGRKGRPDMAGAALTFATEWQWPVLPGVALQSHRGTRGTRCACPDPECAVPGAHPFDPGLLAASTDERMVRWWWSNRPTAPVVMATGGRAPCAVSLPAVAAARALAVLDQQDIRLGPVVATPTRWAILVAPYSMEQLGALLYAKDFVPGSLRFHGTGGYIALPPSPTGQGQVRWERAPLPGSAAPWVPDVEAVVDAVVDALTHRGVSAPEM
;
A
#
# COMPACT_ATOMS: atom_id res chain seq x y z
N MET A 1 -25.12 -49.15 9.73
CA MET A 1 -26.31 -48.65 10.44
C MET A 1 -26.47 -47.17 10.05
N ARG A 2 -27.45 -46.89 9.17
CA ARG A 2 -28.14 -45.63 8.80
C ARG A 2 -27.46 -44.26 9.07
N GLU A 3 -27.19 -43.49 8.01
CA GLU A 3 -27.96 -42.28 7.54
C GLU A 3 -27.96 -41.12 8.57
N ILE A 4 -27.64 -39.87 8.22
CA ILE A 4 -28.59 -38.92 7.60
C ILE A 4 -27.83 -37.72 6.96
N LEU A 5 -28.20 -37.41 5.72
CA LEU A 5 -27.86 -36.19 4.95
C LEU A 5 -28.55 -34.93 5.50
N GLY A 6 -27.90 -33.77 5.35
CA GLY A 6 -28.50 -32.46 5.62
C GLY A 6 -28.06 -31.36 4.65
N ARG A 7 -28.40 -31.51 3.36
CA ARG A 7 -28.14 -30.55 2.28
C ARG A 7 -29.13 -29.37 2.38
N ARG A 8 -28.68 -28.13 2.61
CA ARG A 8 -29.52 -26.93 2.45
C ARG A 8 -29.02 -26.05 1.29
N ARG A 9 -29.69 -26.18 0.15
CA ARG A 9 -29.75 -25.16 -0.92
C ARG A 9 -30.45 -23.92 -0.37
N ARG A 10 -29.87 -22.74 -0.55
CA ARG A 10 -30.61 -21.47 -0.49
C ARG A 10 -30.74 -20.92 -1.89
N LEU A 11 -31.98 -20.58 -2.23
CA LEU A 11 -32.45 -20.05 -3.49
C LEU A 11 -32.20 -18.54 -3.53
N LEU A 12 -31.69 -18.05 -4.67
CA LEU A 12 -31.59 -16.64 -5.01
C LEU A 12 -32.98 -16.08 -5.35
N PRO A 13 -33.33 -14.85 -4.94
CA PRO A 13 -34.57 -14.22 -5.39
C PRO A 13 -34.41 -13.61 -6.80
N ARG A 14 -35.38 -13.96 -7.66
CA ARG A 14 -35.61 -13.38 -9.00
C ARG A 14 -35.99 -11.91 -8.88
N TRP A 15 -35.24 -11.05 -9.55
CA TRP A 15 -35.60 -9.67 -9.79
C TRP A 15 -36.63 -9.59 -10.94
N THR A 16 -37.78 -8.96 -10.69
CA THR A 16 -38.78 -8.64 -11.70
C THR A 16 -38.58 -7.22 -12.20
N PHE A 17 -38.25 -7.08 -13.48
CA PHE A 17 -38.08 -5.83 -14.19
C PHE A 17 -39.45 -5.22 -14.54
N GLY A 18 -39.77 -4.06 -13.97
CA GLY A 18 -40.97 -3.29 -14.29
C GLY A 18 -40.77 -2.42 -15.53
N ARG A 19 -41.52 -2.71 -16.58
CA ARG A 19 -41.57 -1.96 -17.85
C ARG A 19 -42.59 -0.81 -17.72
N LYS A 20 -42.16 0.44 -17.80
CA LYS A 20 -43.06 1.60 -17.99
C LYS A 20 -42.92 2.12 -19.42
N ASN A 21 -44.02 2.10 -20.17
CA ASN A 21 -44.17 2.77 -21.46
C ASN A 21 -44.75 4.17 -21.21
N GLY A 22 -44.11 5.20 -21.77
CA GLY A 22 -44.67 6.55 -21.91
C GLY A 22 -44.42 7.03 -23.33
N LYS A 23 -45.50 7.18 -24.10
CA LYS A 23 -45.54 7.81 -25.44
C LYS A 23 -45.78 9.32 -25.27
N GLY A 24 -45.06 10.14 -26.03
CA GLY A 24 -45.32 11.55 -26.27
C GLY A 24 -44.54 11.98 -27.51
N ASN A 25 -45.25 12.55 -28.49
CA ASN A 25 -44.87 12.74 -29.89
C ASN A 25 -44.78 14.26 -30.21
N GLY A 26 -44.05 14.64 -31.27
CA GLY A 26 -44.10 15.96 -31.93
C GLY A 26 -42.97 16.91 -31.51
N ASP A 27 -41.89 17.16 -32.26
CA ASP A 27 -41.69 17.69 -33.64
C ASP A 27 -41.52 19.23 -33.67
N GLU A 28 -40.72 19.70 -34.64
CA GLU A 28 -40.42 21.09 -35.04
C GLU A 28 -39.06 21.71 -34.59
N SER A 29 -38.11 21.69 -35.54
CA SER A 29 -37.00 22.67 -35.72
C SER A 29 -37.46 23.78 -36.70
N PRO A 30 -36.61 24.67 -37.26
CA PRO A 30 -35.39 25.37 -36.80
C PRO A 30 -35.49 26.92 -37.02
N VAL A 31 -34.62 27.75 -36.41
CA VAL A 31 -34.28 29.07 -36.99
C VAL A 31 -32.80 29.44 -36.76
N SER A 32 -32.20 29.84 -37.87
CA SER A 32 -30.84 30.35 -38.11
C SER A 32 -30.57 31.72 -37.48
N GLY A 33 -29.30 32.01 -37.18
CA GLY A 33 -28.85 33.33 -36.74
C GLY A 33 -27.33 33.50 -36.77
N ALA A 34 -26.76 33.63 -37.96
CA ALA A 34 -25.38 34.08 -38.15
C ALA A 34 -25.21 35.54 -37.71
N ARG A 35 -24.20 35.84 -36.88
CA ARG A 35 -23.59 37.18 -36.79
C ARG A 35 -22.09 37.08 -36.60
N THR A 36 -21.41 37.77 -37.49
CA THR A 36 -20.00 38.14 -37.57
C THR A 36 -19.58 39.03 -36.39
N GLY A 37 -18.33 38.89 -35.93
CA GLY A 37 -17.65 39.99 -35.23
C GLY A 37 -16.59 39.59 -34.21
N LYS A 38 -15.34 39.90 -34.58
CA LYS A 38 -14.27 40.43 -33.73
C LYS A 38 -13.27 39.45 -33.12
N GLU A 39 -12.12 39.45 -33.78
CA GLU A 39 -10.81 39.08 -33.28
C GLU A 39 -10.56 39.68 -31.89
N GLY A 40 -10.29 38.81 -30.93
CA GLY A 40 -9.80 39.13 -29.61
C GLY A 40 -8.53 38.33 -29.37
N SER A 41 -7.40 39.01 -29.50
CA SER A 41 -6.10 38.57 -28.99
C SER A 41 -6.27 38.17 -27.51
N GLY A 42 -6.07 36.90 -27.22
CA GLY A 42 -6.19 36.33 -25.88
C GLY A 42 -5.01 35.40 -25.65
N ASP A 43 -4.01 35.94 -24.98
CA ASP A 43 -2.77 35.27 -24.62
C ASP A 43 -3.01 33.86 -24.07
N GLY A 44 -2.22 32.94 -24.59
CA GLY A 44 -2.22 31.54 -24.17
C GLY A 44 -1.96 31.42 -22.68
N ILE A 45 -3.02 31.14 -21.92
CA ILE A 45 -2.90 30.53 -20.60
C ILE A 45 -2.49 29.08 -20.85
N ARG A 46 -1.19 28.89 -21.02
CA ARG A 46 -0.54 27.60 -20.78
C ARG A 46 -0.75 27.31 -19.29
N SER A 47 -1.83 26.59 -18.97
CA SER A 47 -2.02 25.96 -17.68
C SER A 47 -0.96 24.87 -17.55
N GLY A 48 0.27 25.29 -17.20
CA GLY A 48 1.36 24.42 -16.85
C GLY A 48 0.86 23.46 -15.78
N GLY A 49 0.79 22.17 -16.13
CA GLY A 49 0.40 21.13 -15.21
C GLY A 49 1.26 21.25 -13.96
N ARG A 50 0.64 21.64 -12.83
CA ARG A 50 1.23 21.38 -11.53
C ARG A 50 1.47 19.87 -11.53
N LYS A 51 2.74 19.44 -11.49
CA LYS A 51 3.07 18.05 -11.15
C LYS A 51 2.22 17.70 -9.93
N GLY A 52 1.19 16.86 -10.14
CA GLY A 52 0.13 16.65 -9.18
C GLY A 52 0.74 16.21 -7.87
N ARG A 53 0.35 16.83 -6.75
CA ARG A 53 0.71 16.28 -5.45
C ARG A 53 0.23 14.82 -5.42
N PRO A 54 1.05 13.89 -4.90
CA PRO A 54 0.64 12.50 -4.81
C PRO A 54 -0.70 12.39 -4.05
N ASP A 55 -1.66 11.69 -4.65
CA ASP A 55 -3.00 11.53 -4.11
C ASP A 55 -3.02 10.50 -2.98
N MET A 56 -2.77 10.96 -1.75
CA MET A 56 -2.82 10.11 -0.56
C MET A 56 -4.22 9.57 -0.30
N ALA A 57 -5.25 10.39 -0.56
CA ALA A 57 -6.62 10.03 -0.28
C ALA A 57 -7.06 8.89 -1.21
N GLY A 58 -6.80 9.01 -2.51
CA GLY A 58 -7.05 7.95 -3.49
C GLY A 58 -6.31 6.67 -3.15
N ALA A 59 -5.01 6.75 -2.86
CA ALA A 59 -4.22 5.57 -2.48
C ALA A 59 -4.77 4.89 -1.22
N ALA A 60 -5.05 5.65 -0.16
CA ALA A 60 -5.61 5.11 1.08
C ALA A 60 -6.97 4.43 0.85
N LEU A 61 -7.82 5.00 -0.02
CA LEU A 61 -9.11 4.40 -0.37
C LEU A 61 -8.95 3.08 -1.13
N THR A 62 -8.03 3.01 -2.11
CA THR A 62 -7.74 1.75 -2.80
C THR A 62 -7.25 0.68 -1.82
N PHE A 63 -6.32 1.02 -0.92
CA PHE A 63 -5.82 0.07 0.08
C PHE A 63 -6.93 -0.41 1.02
N ALA A 64 -7.75 0.51 1.53
CA ALA A 64 -8.82 0.22 2.47
C ALA A 64 -9.98 -0.56 1.86
N THR A 65 -10.46 -0.13 0.70
CA THR A 65 -11.75 -0.56 0.17
C THR A 65 -11.62 -1.64 -0.90
N GLU A 66 -10.62 -1.54 -1.76
CA GLU A 66 -10.39 -2.56 -2.77
C GLU A 66 -9.63 -3.72 -2.13
N TRP A 67 -8.46 -3.45 -1.54
CA TRP A 67 -7.57 -4.50 -1.03
C TRP A 67 -7.88 -4.96 0.39
N GLN A 68 -8.81 -4.30 1.07
CA GLN A 68 -9.23 -4.62 2.44
C GLN A 68 -8.08 -4.58 3.46
N TRP A 69 -7.10 -3.70 3.23
CA TRP A 69 -5.99 -3.46 4.16
C TRP A 69 -6.37 -2.34 5.13
N PRO A 70 -6.39 -2.58 6.46
CA PRO A 70 -6.70 -1.53 7.41
C PRO A 70 -5.62 -0.45 7.40
N VAL A 71 -6.02 0.78 7.09
CA VAL A 71 -5.11 1.93 7.02
C VAL A 71 -5.52 3.04 7.98
N LEU A 72 -4.57 3.93 8.27
CA LEU A 72 -4.77 5.14 9.05
C LEU A 72 -3.76 6.21 8.64
N PRO A 73 -4.05 7.51 8.88
CA PRO A 73 -3.07 8.55 8.64
C PRO A 73 -1.91 8.42 9.64
N GLY A 74 -0.69 8.36 9.12
CA GLY A 74 0.54 8.51 9.89
C GLY A 74 0.77 9.94 10.33
N VAL A 75 1.75 10.11 11.22
CA VAL A 75 2.13 11.44 11.71
C VAL A 75 2.62 12.33 10.55
N ALA A 76 2.18 13.58 10.54
CA ALA A 76 2.64 14.53 9.53
C ALA A 76 4.13 14.85 9.70
N LEU A 77 4.77 15.14 8.58
CA LEU A 77 6.10 15.71 8.55
C LEU A 77 6.02 17.23 8.68
N GLN A 78 6.80 17.81 9.59
CA GLN A 78 6.95 19.26 9.74
C GLN A 78 8.25 19.72 9.09
N SER A 79 8.13 20.65 8.15
CA SER A 79 9.27 21.40 7.64
C SER A 79 9.46 22.64 8.51
N HIS A 80 10.61 22.76 9.18
CA HIS A 80 10.94 23.97 9.93
C HIS A 80 11.73 24.92 9.03
N ARG A 81 11.29 26.18 8.92
CA ARG A 81 12.05 27.21 8.18
C ARG A 81 13.42 27.36 8.85
N GLY A 82 14.49 27.25 8.05
CA GLY A 82 15.87 27.50 8.51
C GLY A 82 16.70 26.26 8.87
N THR A 83 16.11 25.07 9.01
CA THR A 83 16.87 23.82 9.23
C THR A 83 16.77 22.90 8.02
N ARG A 84 17.89 22.37 7.54
CA ARG A 84 17.89 21.28 6.54
C ARG A 84 17.47 19.98 7.23
N GLY A 85 16.18 19.81 7.48
CA GLY A 85 15.64 18.62 8.12
C GLY A 85 14.13 18.65 8.21
N THR A 86 13.52 17.49 7.99
CA THR A 86 12.08 17.30 8.20
C THR A 86 11.90 16.61 9.54
N ARG A 87 11.18 17.23 10.47
CA ARG A 87 10.91 16.67 11.80
C ARG A 87 9.56 15.94 11.80
N CYS A 88 9.43 14.95 12.67
CA CYS A 88 8.13 14.34 12.92
C CYS A 88 7.26 15.31 13.72
N ALA A 89 5.95 15.37 13.44
CA ALA A 89 5.01 16.15 14.25
C ALA A 89 4.63 15.46 15.59
N CYS A 90 5.21 14.30 15.90
CA CYS A 90 4.93 13.61 17.16
C CYS A 90 5.66 14.28 18.33
N PRO A 91 5.25 14.00 19.58
CA PRO A 91 5.91 14.54 20.77
C PRO A 91 7.35 14.05 20.98
N ASP A 92 7.77 12.97 20.29
CA ASP A 92 9.13 12.43 20.39
C ASP A 92 10.13 13.25 19.56
N PRO A 93 11.08 13.95 20.19
CA PRO A 93 12.08 14.75 19.48
C PRO A 93 13.09 13.90 18.69
N GLU A 94 13.30 12.64 19.10
CA GLU A 94 14.25 11.70 18.49
C GLU A 94 13.52 10.55 17.77
N CYS A 95 12.34 10.87 17.22
CA CYS A 95 11.49 9.91 16.51
C CYS A 95 12.28 9.08 15.49
N ALA A 96 12.36 7.77 15.73
CA ALA A 96 13.16 6.86 14.91
C ALA A 96 12.61 6.67 13.48
N VAL A 97 11.32 6.94 13.25
CA VAL A 97 10.62 6.71 11.98
C VAL A 97 9.73 7.89 11.57
N PRO A 98 10.28 9.10 11.34
CA PRO A 98 9.48 10.30 11.17
C PRO A 98 8.41 10.17 10.08
N GLY A 99 7.16 10.37 10.47
CA GLY A 99 5.97 10.28 9.63
C GLY A 99 5.58 8.88 9.14
N ALA A 100 6.35 7.85 9.46
CA ALA A 100 6.07 6.47 9.06
C ALA A 100 5.41 5.64 10.17
N HIS A 101 4.74 6.29 11.14
CA HIS A 101 4.13 5.62 12.30
C HIS A 101 2.76 6.23 12.67
N PRO A 102 1.90 5.45 13.34
CA PRO A 102 0.64 5.95 13.90
C PRO A 102 0.89 6.73 15.20
N PHE A 103 -0.02 7.63 15.55
CA PHE A 103 0.02 8.38 16.81
C PHE A 103 -1.39 8.80 17.22
N ASP A 104 -2.00 9.68 16.41
CA ASP A 104 -3.39 10.07 16.53
C ASP A 104 -4.00 10.04 15.11
N PRO A 105 -4.86 9.05 14.77
CA PRO A 105 -5.31 7.98 15.65
C PRO A 105 -4.22 6.93 15.90
N GLY A 106 -4.39 6.14 16.96
CA GLY A 106 -3.52 5.00 17.27
C GLY A 106 -3.77 3.80 16.34
N LEU A 107 -2.85 2.82 16.35
CA LEU A 107 -2.87 1.68 15.41
C LEU A 107 -4.18 0.89 15.38
N LEU A 108 -4.82 0.69 16.54
CA LEU A 108 -6.07 -0.07 16.66
C LEU A 108 -7.25 0.60 15.94
N ALA A 109 -7.14 1.88 15.59
CA ALA A 109 -8.15 2.57 14.80
C ALA A 109 -8.03 2.29 13.30
N ALA A 110 -6.97 1.62 12.83
CA ALA A 110 -6.79 1.30 11.42
C ALA A 110 -8.04 0.67 10.82
N SER A 111 -8.51 1.20 9.70
CA SER A 111 -9.84 0.94 9.20
C SER A 111 -9.86 0.63 7.71
N THR A 112 -10.81 -0.22 7.32
CA THR A 112 -11.21 -0.45 5.92
C THR A 112 -12.52 0.29 5.58
N ASP A 113 -13.11 1.03 6.53
CA ASP A 113 -14.33 1.79 6.31
C ASP A 113 -14.06 3.04 5.45
N GLU A 114 -14.70 3.08 4.29
CA GLU A 114 -14.53 4.16 3.31
C GLU A 114 -14.83 5.56 3.91
N ARG A 115 -15.88 5.69 4.74
CA ARG A 115 -16.29 6.98 5.29
C ARG A 115 -15.23 7.50 6.26
N MET A 116 -14.70 6.62 7.10
CA MET A 116 -13.64 6.94 8.05
C MET A 116 -12.35 7.36 7.34
N VAL A 117 -11.96 6.60 6.30
CA VAL A 117 -10.77 6.91 5.50
C VAL A 117 -10.92 8.24 4.76
N ARG A 118 -12.05 8.49 4.07
CA ARG A 118 -12.31 9.78 3.42
C ARG A 118 -12.26 10.94 4.41
N TRP A 119 -12.84 10.77 5.59
CA TRP A 119 -12.85 11.80 6.61
C TRP A 119 -11.43 12.15 7.07
N TRP A 120 -10.57 11.17 7.37
CA TRP A 120 -9.19 11.44 7.78
C TRP A 120 -8.40 12.24 6.76
N TRP A 121 -8.42 11.85 5.49
CA TRP A 121 -7.63 12.54 4.46
C TRP A 121 -8.28 13.86 3.99
N SER A 122 -9.57 14.06 4.20
CA SER A 122 -10.18 15.39 4.03
C SER A 122 -9.65 16.39 5.05
N ASN A 123 -9.40 15.93 6.29
CA ASN A 123 -8.85 16.77 7.36
C ASN A 123 -7.32 16.86 7.32
N ARG A 124 -6.64 15.85 6.77
CA ARG A 124 -5.17 15.76 6.71
C ARG A 124 -4.68 15.32 5.32
N PRO A 125 -4.82 16.15 4.27
CA PRO A 125 -4.58 15.72 2.89
C PRO A 125 -3.16 15.25 2.59
N THR A 126 -2.19 15.69 3.39
CA THR A 126 -0.77 15.34 3.25
C THR A 126 -0.30 14.29 4.25
N ALA A 127 -1.21 13.70 5.04
CA ALA A 127 -0.83 12.66 5.98
C ALA A 127 -0.31 11.42 5.23
N PRO A 128 0.84 10.87 5.64
CA PRO A 128 1.30 9.56 5.21
C PRO A 128 0.22 8.50 5.40
N VAL A 129 0.12 7.54 4.49
CA VAL A 129 -0.70 6.34 4.62
C VAL A 129 0.09 5.26 5.34
N VAL A 130 -0.41 4.84 6.49
CA VAL A 130 0.13 3.71 7.27
C VAL A 130 -0.88 2.57 7.22
N MET A 131 -0.38 1.34 7.12
CA MET A 131 -1.18 0.12 7.17
C MET A 131 -0.85 -0.65 8.44
N ALA A 132 -1.88 -1.13 9.14
CA ALA A 132 -1.70 -2.11 10.21
C ALA A 132 -1.46 -3.49 9.61
N THR A 133 -0.38 -4.16 10.01
CA THR A 133 0.00 -5.47 9.48
C THR A 133 -0.70 -6.61 10.22
N GLY A 134 -0.91 -7.73 9.52
CA GLY A 134 -1.55 -8.94 10.04
C GLY A 134 -3.08 -8.90 9.99
N GLY A 135 -3.69 -9.98 10.51
CA GLY A 135 -5.13 -10.21 10.39
C GLY A 135 -5.56 -10.36 8.93
N ARG A 136 -6.26 -9.34 8.40
CA ARG A 136 -6.70 -9.31 6.98
C ARG A 136 -5.71 -8.62 6.04
N ALA A 137 -4.75 -7.86 6.58
CA ALA A 137 -3.69 -7.23 5.81
C ALA A 137 -2.44 -8.12 5.78
N PRO A 138 -1.60 -7.99 4.73
CA PRO A 138 -0.33 -8.68 4.69
C PRO A 138 0.56 -8.28 5.85
N CYS A 139 1.43 -9.20 6.23
CA CYS A 139 2.60 -8.90 7.04
C CYS A 139 3.74 -8.43 6.14
N ALA A 140 4.88 -8.05 6.74
CA ALA A 140 6.05 -7.71 5.94
C ALA A 140 7.37 -8.21 6.56
N VAL A 141 8.33 -8.47 5.69
CA VAL A 141 9.74 -8.70 6.04
C VAL A 141 10.54 -7.54 5.46
N SER A 142 11.22 -6.79 6.32
CA SER A 142 11.96 -5.60 5.90
C SER A 142 13.44 -5.69 6.20
N LEU A 143 14.25 -5.12 5.30
CA LEU A 143 15.70 -5.21 5.33
C LEU A 143 16.32 -3.96 4.66
N PRO A 144 17.63 -3.68 4.88
CA PRO A 144 18.29 -2.54 4.26
C PRO A 144 18.16 -2.54 2.74
N ALA A 145 17.99 -1.38 2.11
CA ALA A 145 17.66 -1.26 0.68
C ALA A 145 18.65 -2.00 -0.24
N VAL A 146 19.96 -1.91 0.02
CA VAL A 146 20.99 -2.60 -0.78
C VAL A 146 20.88 -4.13 -0.62
N ALA A 147 20.64 -4.60 0.60
CA ALA A 147 20.44 -6.01 0.89
C ALA A 147 19.14 -6.53 0.24
N ALA A 148 18.08 -5.73 0.27
CA ALA A 148 16.81 -6.02 -0.37
C ALA A 148 16.95 -6.16 -1.88
N ALA A 149 17.60 -5.22 -2.55
CA ALA A 149 17.82 -5.27 -3.99
C ALA A 149 18.54 -6.55 -4.42
N ARG A 150 19.55 -6.97 -3.65
CA ARG A 150 20.27 -8.23 -3.87
C ARG A 150 19.37 -9.44 -3.64
N ALA A 151 18.63 -9.47 -2.53
CA ALA A 151 17.73 -10.57 -2.22
C ALA A 151 16.64 -10.72 -3.29
N LEU A 152 16.05 -9.62 -3.77
CA LEU A 152 15.08 -9.63 -4.86
C LEU A 152 15.65 -10.24 -6.14
N ALA A 153 16.91 -9.94 -6.49
CA ALA A 153 17.55 -10.51 -7.66
C ALA A 153 17.79 -12.03 -7.53
N VAL A 154 18.09 -12.53 -6.34
CA VAL A 154 18.21 -13.97 -6.06
C VAL A 154 16.85 -14.65 -6.14
N LEU A 155 15.84 -14.05 -5.51
CA LEU A 155 14.45 -14.54 -5.54
C LEU A 155 13.92 -14.68 -6.98
N ASP A 156 14.21 -13.70 -7.85
CA ASP A 156 13.86 -13.77 -9.26
C ASP A 156 14.57 -14.90 -10.00
N GLN A 157 15.86 -15.13 -9.72
CA GLN A 157 16.64 -16.22 -10.33
C GLN A 157 16.16 -17.60 -9.88
N GLN A 158 15.52 -17.68 -8.72
CA GLN A 158 14.92 -18.91 -8.18
C GLN A 158 13.45 -19.08 -8.60
N ASP A 159 12.93 -18.23 -9.49
CA ASP A 159 11.53 -18.21 -9.93
C ASP A 159 10.52 -18.13 -8.75
N ILE A 160 10.94 -17.53 -7.64
CA ILE A 160 10.06 -17.30 -6.50
C ILE A 160 9.13 -16.14 -6.84
N ARG A 161 7.85 -16.45 -6.98
CA ARG A 161 6.82 -15.44 -7.20
C ARG A 161 6.77 -14.51 -5.99
N LEU A 162 7.16 -13.25 -6.19
CA LEU A 162 7.01 -12.21 -5.18
C LEU A 162 5.72 -11.40 -5.36
N GLY A 163 5.18 -10.97 -4.23
CA GLY A 163 4.10 -10.00 -4.17
C GLY A 163 4.62 -8.55 -4.25
N PRO A 164 3.80 -7.58 -3.81
CA PRO A 164 4.21 -6.19 -3.76
C PRO A 164 5.40 -5.97 -2.83
N VAL A 165 6.27 -5.04 -3.21
CA VAL A 165 7.44 -4.65 -2.42
C VAL A 165 7.43 -3.14 -2.24
N VAL A 166 7.40 -2.71 -0.98
CA VAL A 166 7.45 -1.31 -0.59
C VAL A 166 8.91 -0.91 -0.39
N ALA A 167 9.31 0.25 -0.90
CA ALA A 167 10.67 0.74 -0.80
C ALA A 167 10.73 2.17 -0.26
N THR A 168 11.70 2.39 0.62
CA THR A 168 12.29 3.69 0.92
C THR A 168 13.77 3.67 0.48
N PRO A 169 14.45 4.84 0.43
CA PRO A 169 15.89 4.90 0.20
C PRO A 169 16.74 4.01 1.13
N THR A 170 16.28 3.77 2.36
CA THR A 170 17.08 3.07 3.39
C THR A 170 16.62 1.64 3.65
N ARG A 171 15.33 1.33 3.48
CA ARG A 171 14.76 0.00 3.76
C ARG A 171 13.65 -0.36 2.80
N TRP A 172 13.62 -1.63 2.40
CA TRP A 172 12.50 -2.19 1.63
C TRP A 172 11.76 -3.21 2.48
N ALA A 173 10.49 -3.41 2.19
CA ALA A 173 9.60 -4.33 2.87
C ALA A 173 8.89 -5.19 1.81
N ILE A 174 9.17 -6.49 1.85
CA ILE A 174 8.50 -7.50 1.03
C ILE A 174 7.22 -7.86 1.75
N LEU A 175 6.06 -7.70 1.10
CA LEU A 175 4.79 -8.08 1.68
C LEU A 175 4.62 -9.60 1.61
N VAL A 176 4.19 -10.19 2.73
CA VAL A 176 4.01 -11.63 2.90
C VAL A 176 2.64 -11.93 3.50
N ALA A 177 2.19 -13.17 3.38
CA ALA A 177 0.99 -13.65 4.04
C ALA A 177 1.08 -13.45 5.57
N PRO A 178 -0.06 -13.24 6.26
CA PRO A 178 -0.08 -13.20 7.71
C PRO A 178 0.51 -14.47 8.33
N TYR A 179 1.34 -14.31 9.36
CA TYR A 179 1.94 -15.41 10.10
C TYR A 179 1.76 -15.22 11.61
N SER A 180 1.82 -16.32 12.36
CA SER A 180 1.78 -16.28 13.82
C SER A 180 3.19 -16.12 14.42
N MET A 181 3.26 -15.75 15.70
CA MET A 181 4.55 -15.68 16.41
C MET A 181 5.17 -17.06 16.61
N GLU A 182 4.36 -18.11 16.79
CA GLU A 182 4.84 -19.49 16.87
C GLU A 182 5.44 -19.95 15.54
N GLN A 183 4.77 -19.66 14.42
CA GLN A 183 5.26 -19.95 13.07
C GLN A 183 6.58 -19.24 12.79
N LEU A 184 6.65 -17.92 13.07
CA LEU A 184 7.90 -17.17 12.91
C LEU A 184 9.00 -17.71 13.84
N GLY A 185 8.68 -18.03 15.09
CA GLY A 185 9.64 -18.58 16.05
C GLY A 185 10.24 -19.90 15.57
N ALA A 186 9.41 -20.82 15.07
CA ALA A 186 9.86 -22.09 14.51
C ALA A 186 10.75 -21.89 13.26
N LEU A 187 10.34 -21.00 12.36
CA LEU A 187 11.10 -20.66 11.15
C LEU A 187 12.49 -20.11 11.49
N LEU A 188 12.58 -19.16 12.42
CA LEU A 188 13.85 -18.56 12.80
C LEU A 188 14.74 -19.54 13.60
N TYR A 189 14.14 -20.41 14.42
CA TYR A 189 14.87 -21.44 15.15
C TYR A 189 15.52 -22.48 14.22
N ALA A 190 14.88 -22.77 13.08
CA ALA A 190 15.41 -23.67 12.07
C ALA A 190 16.58 -23.08 11.25
N LYS A 191 16.94 -21.80 11.45
CA LYS A 191 18.04 -21.14 10.74
C LYS A 191 19.29 -21.09 11.60
N ASP A 192 20.42 -21.49 11.01
CA ASP A 192 21.74 -21.39 11.64
C ASP A 192 22.13 -19.93 11.95
N PHE A 193 21.69 -19.00 11.10
CA PHE A 193 21.92 -17.58 11.28
C PHE A 193 20.81 -16.74 10.63
N VAL A 194 20.31 -15.76 11.39
CA VAL A 194 19.37 -14.74 10.89
C VAL A 194 20.01 -13.36 11.06
N PRO A 195 20.27 -12.62 9.96
CA PRO A 195 20.83 -11.28 10.06
C PRO A 195 19.98 -10.34 10.93
N GLY A 196 20.57 -9.74 11.98
CA GLY A 196 19.86 -8.82 12.87
C GLY A 196 19.35 -7.52 12.20
N SER A 197 19.67 -7.29 10.93
CA SER A 197 19.16 -6.19 10.13
C SER A 197 17.75 -6.46 9.55
N LEU A 198 17.32 -7.72 9.51
CA LEU A 198 15.95 -8.13 9.19
C LEU A 198 14.99 -7.68 10.27
N ARG A 199 13.80 -7.23 9.86
CA ARG A 199 12.70 -6.89 10.76
C ARG A 199 11.41 -7.50 10.26
N PHE A 200 10.65 -8.05 11.19
CA PHE A 200 9.40 -8.74 10.96
C PHE A 200 8.24 -7.86 11.42
N HIS A 201 7.30 -7.59 10.51
CA HIS A 201 6.10 -6.80 10.77
C HIS A 201 4.90 -7.74 10.75
N GLY A 202 4.64 -8.35 11.90
CA GLY A 202 3.54 -9.30 12.13
C GLY A 202 2.24 -8.61 12.55
N THR A 203 1.33 -9.36 13.15
CA THR A 203 0.11 -8.82 13.77
C THR A 203 0.46 -7.77 14.84
N GLY A 204 -0.20 -6.61 14.79
CA GLY A 204 0.06 -5.49 15.70
C GLY A 204 1.27 -4.62 15.29
N GLY A 205 1.93 -4.96 14.18
CA GLY A 205 2.89 -4.09 13.50
C GLY A 205 2.24 -3.09 12.55
N TYR A 206 3.08 -2.32 11.88
CA TYR A 206 2.64 -1.37 10.86
C TYR A 206 3.75 -1.09 9.84
N ILE A 207 3.35 -0.66 8.64
CA ILE A 207 4.27 -0.11 7.64
C ILE A 207 3.65 1.12 6.96
N ALA A 208 4.49 2.06 6.52
CA ALA A 208 4.05 3.13 5.63
C ALA A 208 3.88 2.58 4.21
N LEU A 209 2.84 3.04 3.51
CA LEU A 209 2.54 2.64 2.13
C LEU A 209 2.81 3.78 1.13
N PRO A 210 3.11 3.46 -0.14
CA PRO A 210 3.17 4.48 -1.19
C PRO A 210 1.83 5.20 -1.36
N PRO A 211 1.80 6.47 -1.77
CA PRO A 211 2.93 7.32 -2.12
C PRO A 211 3.36 8.21 -0.95
N SER A 212 3.41 7.72 0.29
CA SER A 212 3.65 8.55 1.48
C SER A 212 5.04 9.21 1.56
N PRO A 213 5.15 10.50 1.93
CA PRO A 213 6.42 11.08 2.33
C PRO A 213 6.78 10.66 3.76
N THR A 214 8.03 10.32 4.02
CA THR A 214 8.55 10.04 5.37
C THR A 214 9.87 10.76 5.58
N GLY A 215 10.36 10.84 6.82
CA GLY A 215 11.70 11.37 7.10
C GLY A 215 12.82 10.53 6.47
N GLN A 216 12.52 9.28 6.12
CA GLN A 216 13.42 8.37 5.41
C GLN A 216 13.36 8.56 3.88
N GLY A 217 12.52 9.48 3.39
CA GLY A 217 12.28 9.75 1.98
C GLY A 217 10.90 9.29 1.51
N GLN A 218 10.72 9.32 0.19
CA GLN A 218 9.48 8.95 -0.48
C GLN A 218 9.27 7.43 -0.42
N VAL A 219 8.14 6.99 0.13
CA VAL A 219 7.70 5.59 0.08
C VAL A 219 7.18 5.32 -1.33
N ARG A 220 7.68 4.27 -1.98
CA ARG A 220 7.33 3.89 -3.36
C ARG A 220 7.15 2.38 -3.49
N TRP A 221 6.47 1.95 -4.55
CA TRP A 221 6.53 0.56 -4.97
C TRP A 221 7.89 0.31 -5.63
N GLU A 222 8.64 -0.67 -5.14
CA GLU A 222 9.71 -1.31 -5.92
C GLU A 222 9.09 -2.34 -6.87
N ARG A 223 8.13 -3.12 -6.35
CA ARG A 223 7.24 -3.95 -7.15
C ARG A 223 5.81 -3.58 -6.82
N ALA A 224 5.10 -3.04 -7.82
CA ALA A 224 3.70 -2.68 -7.66
C ALA A 224 2.83 -3.94 -7.68
N PRO A 225 1.67 -3.91 -6.98
CA PRO A 225 0.62 -4.90 -7.18
C PRO A 225 0.21 -5.02 -8.65
N LEU A 226 -0.17 -6.22 -9.08
CA LEU A 226 -0.71 -6.43 -10.42
C LEU A 226 -1.99 -5.59 -10.62
N PRO A 227 -2.12 -4.86 -11.74
CA PRO A 227 -3.32 -4.08 -12.03
C PRO A 227 -4.59 -4.95 -12.00
N GLY A 228 -5.66 -4.43 -11.40
CA GLY A 228 -6.97 -5.08 -11.39
C GLY A 228 -7.15 -6.20 -10.34
N SER A 229 -6.14 -6.49 -9.52
CA SER A 229 -6.31 -7.41 -8.40
C SER A 229 -7.16 -6.81 -7.29
N ALA A 230 -8.28 -7.46 -6.97
CA ALA A 230 -9.11 -7.12 -5.81
C ALA A 230 -8.35 -7.30 -4.49
N ALA A 231 -7.37 -8.20 -4.43
CA ALA A 231 -6.40 -8.29 -3.34
C ALA A 231 -5.04 -8.65 -3.93
N PRO A 232 -3.97 -7.89 -3.66
CA PRO A 232 -2.63 -8.24 -4.10
C PRO A 232 -2.21 -9.59 -3.51
N TRP A 233 -1.81 -10.51 -4.37
CA TRP A 233 -1.26 -11.79 -3.93
C TRP A 233 0.09 -11.57 -3.23
N VAL A 234 0.34 -12.31 -2.16
CA VAL A 234 1.59 -12.28 -1.38
C VAL A 234 2.06 -13.72 -1.10
N PRO A 235 3.38 -13.98 -1.08
CA PRO A 235 3.95 -15.28 -0.72
C PRO A 235 3.88 -15.53 0.79
N ASP A 236 4.03 -16.79 1.20
CA ASP A 236 4.22 -17.16 2.60
C ASP A 236 5.56 -16.65 3.15
N VAL A 237 5.64 -16.47 4.47
CA VAL A 237 6.83 -15.90 5.12
C VAL A 237 8.05 -16.81 5.01
N GLU A 238 7.85 -18.13 5.05
CA GLU A 238 8.89 -19.15 4.92
C GLU A 238 9.63 -19.01 3.59
N ALA A 239 8.89 -18.95 2.48
CA ALA A 239 9.45 -18.83 1.15
C ALA A 239 10.32 -17.57 0.99
N VAL A 240 9.92 -16.47 1.64
CA VAL A 240 10.69 -15.21 1.58
C VAL A 240 11.90 -15.26 2.52
N VAL A 241 11.72 -15.70 3.77
CA VAL A 241 12.80 -15.71 4.76
C VAL A 241 13.90 -16.67 4.36
N ASP A 242 13.55 -17.86 3.87
CA ASP A 242 14.52 -18.86 3.43
C ASP A 242 15.45 -18.26 2.36
N ALA A 243 14.86 -17.77 1.29
CA ALA A 243 15.62 -17.21 0.18
C ALA A 243 16.33 -15.89 0.52
N VAL A 244 15.75 -15.04 1.38
CA VAL A 244 16.44 -13.83 1.84
C VAL A 244 17.62 -14.16 2.74
N VAL A 245 17.48 -15.11 3.67
CA VAL A 245 18.60 -15.54 4.52
C VAL A 245 19.70 -16.13 3.66
N ASP A 246 19.37 -17.05 2.75
CA ASP A 246 20.33 -17.66 1.84
C ASP A 246 21.06 -16.60 0.99
N ALA A 247 20.31 -15.62 0.45
CA ALA A 247 20.90 -14.52 -0.32
C ALA A 247 21.86 -13.65 0.50
N LEU A 248 21.66 -13.54 1.82
CA LEU A 248 22.48 -12.72 2.72
C LEU A 248 23.64 -13.49 3.35
N THR A 249 23.53 -14.81 3.53
CA THR A 249 24.57 -15.65 4.14
C THR A 249 25.54 -16.23 3.12
N HIS A 250 25.09 -16.61 1.93
CA HIS A 250 25.96 -17.27 0.93
C HIS A 250 26.92 -16.35 0.18
N ARG A 251 27.09 -15.08 0.58
CA ARG A 251 28.08 -14.18 -0.03
C ARG A 251 29.01 -13.54 1.00
N GLY A 252 29.89 -14.41 1.51
CA GLY A 252 31.14 -14.08 2.21
C GLY A 252 32.31 -15.02 1.87
N VAL A 253 32.22 -15.88 0.85
CA VAL A 253 33.33 -16.75 0.41
C VAL A 253 33.48 -16.69 -1.10
N SER A 254 34.27 -15.73 -1.56
CA SER A 254 35.07 -15.78 -2.80
C SER A 254 36.08 -14.64 -2.71
N ALA A 255 37.08 -14.80 -1.84
CA ALA A 255 38.39 -14.23 -2.14
C ALA A 255 39.08 -15.25 -3.08
N PRO A 256 39.56 -14.84 -4.26
CA PRO A 256 40.45 -15.72 -5.02
C PRO A 256 41.74 -15.87 -4.22
N GLU A 257 42.09 -17.12 -3.93
CA GLU A 257 43.44 -17.47 -3.48
C GLU A 257 44.43 -17.05 -4.58
N MET A 258 45.36 -16.15 -4.23
CA MET A 258 46.62 -15.91 -4.93
C MET A 258 47.70 -15.75 -3.88
#